data_AF-A0A445C5V6-F1
#
_entry.id   AF-A0A445C5V6-F1
#
_cell.length_a   1.000
_cell.length_b   1.000
_cell.length_c   1.000
_cell.angle_alpha   90.00
_cell.angle_beta   90.00
_cell.angle_gamma   90.00
#
_symmetry.space_group_name_H-M   'P 1'
#
loop_
_entity.id
_entity.type
_entity.pdbx_description
1 polymer ?
#
loop_
_entity_poly.entity_id
_entity_poly.type
_entity_poly.pdbx_seq_one_letter_code
_entity_poly.pdbx_strand_id
1 'polypeptide(L)' 'MERSSGRFLRRFRLPENAKLEQVKASMENGVLTVTVPKEEVKKPDVKPIQITG' A
#
# COMPACT_ATOMS: atom_id res chain seq x y z
N MET A 1 9.14 -2.32 -33.89
CA MET A 1 8.72 -1.27 -32.94
C MET A 1 9.26 -1.67 -31.57
N GLU A 2 10.36 -1.08 -31.11
CA GLU A 2 11.09 -1.59 -29.94
C GLU A 2 10.75 -0.88 -28.62
N ARG A 3 10.24 0.36 -28.71
CA ARG A 3 9.75 1.14 -27.57
C ARG A 3 8.41 1.77 -27.91
N SER A 4 7.36 1.38 -27.19
CA SER A 4 6.02 1.93 -27.34
C SER A 4 5.66 2.73 -26.08
N SER A 5 5.35 4.02 -26.26
CA SER A 5 4.67 4.83 -25.24
C SER A 5 3.16 4.77 -25.48
N GLY A 6 2.38 4.91 -24.41
CA GLY A 6 0.92 4.81 -24.47
C GLY A 6 0.27 5.38 -23.22
N ARG A 7 -1.06 5.42 -23.21
CA ARG A 7 -1.83 5.82 -22.02
C ARG A 7 -1.96 4.63 -21.08
N PHE A 8 -1.79 4.88 -19.78
CA PHE A 8 -1.85 3.85 -18.75
C PHE A 8 -2.72 4.33 -17.59
N LEU A 9 -3.61 3.46 -17.11
CA LEU A 9 -4.46 3.70 -15.94
C LEU A 9 -4.50 2.45 -15.06
N ARG A 10 -4.20 2.61 -13.77
CA ARG A 10 -4.44 1.59 -12.75
C ARG A 10 -5.22 2.20 -11.59
N ARG A 11 -6.15 1.44 -11.05
CA ARG A 11 -6.96 1.81 -9.88
C ARG A 11 -6.77 0.77 -8.80
N PHE A 12 -6.52 1.22 -7.58
CA PHE A 12 -6.37 0.38 -6.40
C PHE A 12 -7.45 0.75 -5.39
N ARG A 13 -8.05 -0.25 -4.75
CA ARG A 13 -8.89 -0.01 -3.58
C ARG A 13 -7.97 0.10 -2.37
N LEU A 14 -8.10 1.20 -1.64
CA LEU A 14 -7.35 1.43 -0.42
C LEU A 14 -8.14 0.88 0.77
N PRO A 15 -7.45 0.42 1.83
CA PRO A 15 -8.10 0.05 3.07
C PRO A 15 -8.71 1.28 3.75
N GLU A 16 -9.67 1.07 4.65
CA GLU A 16 -10.38 2.14 5.36
C GLU A 16 -9.44 3.01 6.20
N ASN A 17 -8.39 2.41 6.77
CA ASN A 17 -7.42 3.11 7.62
C ASN A 17 -6.30 3.82 6.84
N ALA A 18 -6.52 4.16 5.56
CA ALA A 18 -5.55 4.91 4.77
C ALA A 18 -5.65 6.43 5.04
N LYS A 19 -4.51 7.08 5.28
CA LYS A 19 -4.42 8.54 5.46
C LYS A 19 -4.30 9.24 4.10
N LEU A 20 -5.42 9.48 3.43
CA LEU A 20 -5.46 10.01 2.05
C LEU A 20 -4.79 11.39 1.90
N GLU A 21 -4.93 12.25 2.91
CA GLU A 21 -4.29 13.59 2.93
C GLU A 21 -2.76 13.54 3.00
N GLN A 22 -2.18 12.37 3.30
CA GLN A 22 -0.73 12.18 3.48
C GLN A 22 -0.11 11.31 2.37
N VAL A 23 -0.84 11.10 1.28
CA VAL A 23 -0.31 10.37 0.11
C VAL A 23 0.87 11.13 -0.49
N LYS A 24 1.95 10.41 -0.80
CA LYS A 24 3.14 10.96 -1.46
C LYS A 24 3.43 10.18 -2.74
N ALA A 25 3.94 10.87 -3.75
CA ALA A 25 4.38 10.25 -4.99
C ALA A 25 5.76 10.80 -5.39
N SER A 26 6.62 9.93 -5.91
CA SER A 26 7.94 10.28 -6.45
C SER A 26 8.26 9.45 -7.68
N MET A 27 9.03 10.02 -8.61
CA MET A 27 9.53 9.36 -9.81
C MET A 27 11.05 9.34 -9.76
N GLU A 28 11.65 8.14 -9.77
CA GLU A 28 13.10 7.98 -9.71
C GLU A 28 13.52 6.83 -10.63
N ASN A 29 14.55 7.04 -11.45
CA ASN A 29 15.08 6.02 -12.38
C ASN A 29 14.00 5.37 -13.28
N GLY A 30 12.97 6.13 -13.66
CA GLY A 30 11.86 5.65 -14.49
C GLY A 30 10.77 4.87 -13.73
N VAL A 31 10.82 4.84 -12.40
CA VAL A 31 9.84 4.15 -11.54
C VAL A 31 9.01 5.16 -10.76
N LEU A 32 7.69 5.11 -10.94
CA LEU A 32 6.73 5.86 -10.11
C LEU A 32 6.47 5.09 -8.81
N THR A 33 6.84 5.67 -7.69
CA THR A 33 6.51 5.17 -6.35
C THR A 33 5.38 5.99 -5.76
N VAL A 34 4.32 5.33 -5.28
CA VAL A 34 3.19 5.96 -4.60
C VAL A 34 3.07 5.37 -3.20
N THR A 35 3.22 6.21 -2.19
CA THR A 35 3.20 5.83 -0.78
C THR A 35 1.90 6.30 -0.14
N VAL A 36 1.12 5.35 0.38
CA VAL A 36 -0.13 5.62 1.11
C VAL A 36 0.06 5.19 2.57
N PRO A 37 0.29 6.14 3.50
CA PRO A 37 0.44 5.80 4.92
C PRO A 37 -0.88 5.30 5.50
N LYS A 38 -0.79 4.38 6.46
CA LYS A 38 -1.93 3.85 7.21
C LYS A 38 -1.98 4.44 8.61
N GLU A 39 -3.17 4.54 9.18
CA GLU A 39 -3.35 4.78 10.61
C GLU A 39 -2.84 3.58 11.41
N GLU A 40 -2.14 3.88 12.50
CA GLU A 40 -1.71 2.85 13.43
C GLU A 40 -2.93 2.27 14.13
N VAL A 41 -3.24 1.01 13.82
CA VAL A 41 -4.23 0.23 14.55
C VAL A 41 -3.49 -0.45 15.69
N LYS A 42 -4.02 -0.36 16.92
CA LYS A 42 -3.50 -1.13 18.05
C LYS A 42 -3.48 -2.60 17.65
N LYS A 43 -2.29 -3.22 17.68
CA LYS A 43 -2.16 -4.65 17.38
C LYS A 43 -3.07 -5.41 18.34
N PRO A 44 -3.90 -6.34 17.84
CA PRO A 44 -4.71 -7.16 18.71
C PRO A 44 -3.78 -7.94 19.65
N ASP A 45 -4.17 -8.00 20.92
CA ASP A 45 -3.43 -8.73 21.94
C ASP A 45 -3.66 -10.23 21.69
N VAL A 46 -2.71 -10.88 21.00
CA VAL A 46 -2.84 -12.29 20.63
C VAL A 46 -2.46 -13.14 21.84
N LYS A 47 -3.47 -13.75 22.48
CA LYS A 47 -3.24 -14.73 23.54
C LYS A 47 -2.99 -16.11 22.92
N PRO A 48 -1.82 -16.74 23.14
CA PRO A 48 -1.58 -18.11 22.67
C PRO A 48 -2.50 -19.08 23.44
N ILE A 49 -3.21 -19.94 22.71
CA ILE A 49 -3.97 -21.05 23.31
C ILE A 49 -3.12 -22.31 23.23
N GLN A 50 -2.78 -22.88 24.38
CA GLN A 50 -2.02 -24.11 24.48
C GLN A 50 -2.98 -25.31 24.34
N ILE A 51 -2.71 -26.20 23.39
CA ILE A 51 -3.45 -27.46 23.24
C ILE A 51 -2.56 -28.58 23.78
N THR A 52 -3.01 -29.25 24.84
CA THR A 52 -2.39 -30.48 25.36
C THR A 52 -3.06 -31.69 24.74
N GLY A 53 -2.24 -32.66 24.33
CA GLY A 53 -2.64 -34.01 23.91
C GLY A 53 -2.42 -35.03 25.02
#